data_AF-A0A9N7KTX3-F1
#
_entry.id   AF-A0A9N7KTX3-F1
#
_cell.length_a   1.000
_cell.length_b   1.000
_cell.length_c   1.000
_cell.angle_alpha   90.00
_cell.angle_beta   90.00
_cell.angle_gamma   90.00
#
_symmetry.space_group_name_H-M   'P 1'
#
loop_
_entity.id
_entity.type
_entity.pdbx_description
1 polymer ?
#
loop_
_entity_poly.entity_id
_entity_poly.type
_entity_poly.pdbx_seq_one_letter_code
_entity_poly.pdbx_strand_id
1 'polypeptide(L)'
;MSKIMITAEHAAKLLPRGKKVHTFFKVFGWIGADVDRTKVLAAFASAQEVEVSPDAACFGHQLAVRLDGMRTYIDTNQKALRKLVPQAVAA
;
A
#
# COMPACT_ATOMS: atom_id res chain seq x y z
N MET A 1 9.12 13.65 -10.31
CA MET A 1 9.87 12.74 -9.41
C MET A 1 9.65 11.32 -9.89
N SER A 2 10.69 10.50 -9.91
CA SER A 2 10.58 9.07 -10.25
C SER A 2 9.71 8.37 -9.20
N LYS A 3 8.80 7.50 -9.65
CA LYS A 3 7.99 6.69 -8.74
C LYS A 3 8.89 5.71 -8.00
N ILE A 4 8.66 5.55 -6.70
CA ILE A 4 9.34 4.53 -5.91
C ILE A 4 8.54 3.24 -6.05
N MET A 5 9.18 2.21 -6.58
CA MET A 5 8.61 0.86 -6.71
C MET A 5 9.36 -0.06 -5.74
N ILE A 6 8.63 -0.93 -5.05
CA ILE A 6 9.19 -1.99 -4.21
C ILE A 6 8.64 -3.34 -4.67
N THR A 7 9.41 -4.41 -4.46
CA THR A 7 8.97 -5.77 -4.80
C THR A 7 7.76 -6.18 -3.95
N ALA A 8 6.94 -7.09 -4.49
CA ALA A 8 5.80 -7.68 -3.79
C ALA A 8 6.19 -8.26 -2.41
N GLU A 9 7.36 -8.89 -2.31
CA GLU A 9 7.88 -9.45 -1.06
C GLU A 9 8.15 -8.37 0.00
N HIS A 10 8.72 -7.25 -0.42
CA HIS A 10 8.94 -6.12 0.47
C HIS A 10 7.61 -5.48 0.89
N ALA A 11 6.68 -5.27 -0.05
CA ALA A 11 5.35 -4.75 0.24
C ALA A 11 4.58 -5.64 1.24
N ALA A 12 4.66 -6.96 1.11
CA ALA A 12 4.03 -7.91 2.02
C ALA A 12 4.52 -7.78 3.48
N LYS A 13 5.80 -7.47 3.68
CA LYS A 13 6.41 -7.26 5.01
C LYS A 13 5.98 -5.94 5.66
N LEU A 14 5.48 -5.00 4.86
CA LEU A 14 5.01 -3.70 5.31
C LEU A 14 3.54 -3.69 5.75
N LEU A 15 2.78 -4.75 5.48
CA LEU A 15 1.39 -4.83 5.91
C LEU A 15 1.29 -4.90 7.45
N PRO A 16 0.34 -4.19 8.07
CA PRO A 16 0.05 -4.29 9.51
C PRO A 16 -0.31 -5.72 9.91
N ARG A 17 -0.20 -6.06 11.19
CA ARG A 17 -0.59 -7.40 11.68
C ARG A 17 -2.11 -7.55 11.64
N GLY A 18 -2.60 -8.73 11.27
CA GLY A 18 -4.04 -9.01 11.24
C GLY A 18 -4.48 -9.79 10.00
N LYS A 19 -5.72 -10.26 10.02
CA LYS A 19 -6.36 -10.98 8.91
C LYS A 19 -6.94 -10.04 7.86
N LYS A 20 -7.32 -8.82 8.26
CA LYS A 20 -7.81 -7.75 7.38
C LYS A 20 -6.82 -6.60 7.37
N VAL A 21 -6.78 -5.89 6.25
CA VAL A 21 -5.95 -4.72 6.03
C VAL A 21 -6.88 -3.59 5.62
N HIS A 22 -6.76 -2.46 6.30
CA HIS A 22 -7.50 -1.27 5.92
C HIS A 22 -6.96 -0.72 4.61
N THR A 23 -7.86 -0.25 3.75
CA THR A 23 -7.51 0.22 2.42
C THR A 23 -8.35 1.44 2.07
N PHE A 24 -7.80 2.30 1.22
CA PHE A 24 -8.52 3.40 0.60
C PHE A 24 -8.47 3.28 -0.92
N PHE A 25 -9.53 3.69 -1.58
CA PHE A 25 -9.53 3.94 -3.01
C PHE A 25 -10.30 5.23 -3.30
N LYS A 26 -10.10 5.80 -4.49
CA LYS A 26 -10.64 7.12 -4.83
C LYS A 26 -11.70 7.02 -5.91
N VAL A 27 -12.96 7.28 -5.54
CA VAL A 27 -14.11 7.39 -6.45
C VAL A 27 -14.97 8.56 -5.96
N PHE A 28 -14.84 9.73 -6.60
CA PHE A 28 -15.39 11.04 -6.18
C PHE A 28 -14.94 11.57 -4.80
N GLY A 29 -14.41 10.71 -3.94
CA GLY A 29 -13.79 11.00 -2.65
C GLY A 29 -12.97 9.80 -2.18
N TRP A 30 -12.45 9.86 -0.94
CA TRP A 30 -11.78 8.71 -0.32
C TRP A 30 -12.81 7.73 0.24
N ILE A 31 -12.73 6.48 -0.18
CA ILE A 31 -13.59 5.40 0.31
C ILE A 31 -12.71 4.38 1.01
N GLY A 32 -12.97 4.18 2.31
CA GLY A 32 -12.28 3.20 3.14
C GLY A 32 -12.95 1.83 3.09
N ALA A 33 -12.16 0.77 3.06
CA ALA A 33 -12.64 -0.61 3.11
C ALA A 33 -11.62 -1.53 3.80
N ASP A 34 -12.09 -2.55 4.51
CA ASP A 34 -11.23 -3.59 5.06
C ASP A 34 -11.21 -4.81 4.13
N VAL A 35 -10.03 -5.13 3.63
CA VAL A 35 -9.82 -6.23 2.67
C VAL A 35 -9.05 -7.36 3.35
N ASP A 36 -9.39 -8.61 3.02
CA ASP A 36 -8.63 -9.75 3.52
C ASP A 36 -7.16 -9.68 3.09
N ARG A 37 -6.26 -9.92 4.04
CA ARG A 37 -4.82 -9.87 3.82
C ARG A 37 -4.39 -10.75 2.66
N THR A 38 -4.97 -11.94 2.52
CA THR A 38 -4.69 -12.88 1.44
C THR A 38 -4.98 -12.28 0.06
N LYS A 39 -6.07 -11.50 -0.06
CA LYS A 39 -6.44 -10.81 -1.29
C LYS A 39 -5.45 -9.69 -1.63
N VAL A 40 -5.01 -8.92 -0.64
CA VAL A 40 -3.96 -7.91 -0.82
C VAL A 40 -2.63 -8.56 -1.25
N LEU A 41 -2.23 -9.66 -0.61
CA LEU A 41 -1.02 -10.40 -0.96
C LEU A 41 -1.09 -10.98 -2.37
N ALA A 42 -2.24 -11.50 -2.79
CA ALA A 42 -2.44 -11.98 -4.16
C ALA A 42 -2.31 -10.84 -5.18
N ALA A 43 -2.83 -9.65 -4.87
CA ALA A 43 -2.67 -8.48 -5.72
C ALA A 43 -1.21 -8.02 -5.82
N PHE A 44 -0.46 -8.03 -4.72
CA PHE A 44 0.99 -7.76 -4.75
C PHE A 44 1.73 -8.78 -5.60
N ALA A 45 1.47 -10.08 -5.42
CA ALA A 45 2.11 -11.14 -6.19
C ALA A 45 1.81 -11.01 -7.70
N SER A 46 0.56 -10.69 -8.06
CA SER A 46 0.17 -10.47 -9.46
C SER A 46 0.81 -9.22 -10.07
N ALA A 47 1.01 -8.16 -9.27
CA ALA A 47 1.61 -6.92 -9.75
C ALA A 47 3.14 -6.98 -9.86
N GLN A 48 3.79 -7.92 -9.15
CA GLN A 48 5.24 -8.10 -8.98
C GLN A 48 5.94 -6.93 -8.25
N GLU A 49 5.54 -5.70 -8.55
CA GLU A 49 6.00 -4.47 -7.92
C GLU A 49 4.81 -3.65 -7.41
N VAL A 50 5.03 -2.93 -6.30
CA VAL A 50 4.05 -2.10 -5.62
C VAL A 50 4.61 -0.69 -5.51
N GLU A 51 3.78 0.30 -5.82
CA GLU A 51 4.18 1.71 -5.77
C GLU A 51 4.14 2.21 -4.31
N VAL A 52 5.17 2.93 -3.90
CA VAL A 52 5.13 3.73 -2.66
C VAL A 52 4.69 5.14 -3.02
N SER A 53 3.41 5.44 -2.79
CA SER A 53 2.72 6.65 -3.22
C SER A 53 2.48 7.62 -2.06
N PRO A 54 2.64 8.93 -2.27
CA PRO A 54 2.32 9.95 -1.26
C PRO A 54 0.81 10.27 -1.18
N ASP A 55 -0.01 9.83 -2.14
CA ASP A 55 -1.39 10.34 -2.32
C ASP A 55 -2.29 10.13 -1.09
N ALA A 56 -2.11 9.02 -0.37
CA ALA A 56 -2.83 8.68 0.86
C ALA A 56 -1.89 8.55 2.07
N ALA A 57 -0.69 9.16 1.98
CA ALA A 57 0.30 9.13 3.07
C ALA A 57 -0.20 9.79 4.35
N CYS A 58 -1.04 10.83 4.24
CA CYS A 58 -1.67 11.48 5.38
C CYS A 58 -2.57 10.54 6.20
N PHE A 59 -3.04 9.44 5.61
CA PHE A 59 -3.80 8.39 6.30
C PHE A 59 -2.93 7.19 6.69
N GLY A 60 -1.61 7.24 6.47
CA GLY A 60 -0.71 6.10 6.68
C GLY A 60 -0.77 5.03 5.58
N HIS A 61 -1.42 5.32 4.44
CA HIS A 61 -1.62 4.36 3.34
C HIS A 61 -0.72 4.72 2.16
N GLN A 62 0.50 4.17 2.18
CA GLN A 62 1.52 4.55 1.20
C GLN A 62 1.77 3.49 0.14
N LEU A 63 1.32 2.25 0.34
CA LEU A 63 1.41 1.24 -0.70
C LEU A 63 0.23 1.37 -1.65
N ALA A 64 0.48 1.53 -2.94
CA ALA A 64 -0.55 1.57 -3.97
C ALA A 64 -0.41 0.38 -4.92
N VAL A 65 -1.48 -0.39 -5.07
CA VAL A 65 -1.58 -1.51 -6.00
C VAL A 65 -2.94 -1.50 -6.69
N ARG A 66 -3.06 -2.19 -7.82
CA ARG A 66 -4.35 -2.42 -8.47
C ARG A 66 -5.05 -3.59 -7.78
N LEU A 67 -6.18 -3.32 -7.13
CA LEU A 67 -7.05 -4.31 -6.49
C LEU A 67 -8.43 -4.25 -7.15
N ASP A 68 -8.95 -5.37 -7.63
CA ASP A 68 -10.25 -5.44 -8.34
C ASP A 68 -10.37 -4.41 -9.49
N GLY A 69 -9.28 -4.14 -10.20
CA GLY A 69 -9.22 -3.16 -11.29
C GLY A 69 -9.07 -1.70 -10.86
N MET A 70 -9.21 -1.40 -9.57
CA MET A 70 -9.07 -0.06 -8.99
C MET A 70 -7.69 0.17 -8.39
N ARG A 71 -7.19 1.41 -8.43
CA ARG A 71 -5.99 1.79 -7.69
C ARG A 71 -6.36 1.94 -6.22
N THR A 72 -5.77 1.09 -5.39
CA THR A 72 -6.08 0.97 -3.97
C THR A 72 -4.82 1.20 -3.16
N TYR A 73 -4.95 2.08 -2.16
CA TYR A 73 -3.93 2.46 -1.20
C TYR A 73 -4.11 1.60 0.05
N ILE A 74 -3.04 0.97 0.51
CA ILE A 74 -3.07 -0.08 1.52
C ILE A 74 -2.46 0.46 2.80
N ASP A 75 -3.07 0.16 3.94
CA ASP A 75 -2.52 0.50 5.25
C ASP A 75 -1.12 -0.08 5.39
N THR A 76 -0.19 0.78 5.83
CA THR A 76 1.24 0.51 5.76
C THR A 76 1.87 0.72 7.13
N ASN A 77 2.67 -0.25 7.56
CA ASN A 77 3.48 -0.12 8.75
C ASN A 77 4.58 0.93 8.55
N GLN A 78 4.29 2.14 9.01
CA GLN A 78 5.13 3.32 8.89
C GLN A 78 6.55 3.14 9.43
N LYS A 79 6.71 2.39 10.54
CA LYS A 79 8.03 2.11 11.12
C LYS A 79 8.86 1.22 10.21
N ALA A 80 8.24 0.22 9.58
CA ALA A 80 8.93 -0.67 8.66
C ALA A 80 9.22 0.04 7.32
N LEU A 81 8.30 0.87 6.85
CA LEU A 81 8.46 1.66 5.62
C LEU A 81 9.66 2.61 5.73
N ARG A 82 9.79 3.36 6.85
CA ARG A 82 10.93 4.25 7.10
C ARG A 82 12.28 3.55 7.01
N LYS A 83 12.35 2.29 7.43
CA LYS A 83 13.60 1.50 7.37
C LYS A 83 13.92 1.03 5.97
N LEU A 84 12.89 0.66 5.19
CA LEU A 84 13.06 0.14 3.84
C LEU A 84 13.28 1.27 2.82
N VAL A 85 12.53 2.35 2.94
CA VAL A 85 12.48 3.48 2.00
C VAL A 85 12.47 4.80 2.78
N PRO A 86 13.62 5.25 3.32
CA PRO A 86 13.69 6.46 4.15
C PRO A 86 13.16 7.71 3.44
N GLN A 87 13.43 7.81 2.14
CA GLN A 87 13.01 8.92 1.27
C GLN A 87 11.50 9.00 1.02
N ALA A 88 10.73 7.94 1.28
CA ALA A 88 9.27 7.95 1.10
C ALA A 88 8.51 8.56 2.28
N VAL A 89 9.19 8.88 3.38
CA VAL A 89 8.56 9.34 4.63
C VAL A 89 8.88 10.81 4.92
N ALA A 90 9.57 11.47 4.00
CA ALA A 90 9.78 12.92 3.98
C ALA A 90 8.82 13.56 2.97
N ALA A 91 7.56 13.70 3.35
CA ALA A 91 6.59 14.60 2.72
C ALA A 91 5.53 14.97 3.76
#